data_AF-A0A9D1ZMM8-F1
#
_entry.id   AF-A0A9D1ZMM8-F1
#
_cell.length_a   1.000
_cell.length_b   1.000
_cell.length_c   1.000
_cell.angle_alpha   90.00
_cell.angle_beta   90.00
_cell.angle_gamma   90.00
#
_symmetry.space_group_name_H-M   'P 1'
#
loop_
_entity.id
_entity.type
_entity.pdbx_description
1 polymer ?
#
loop_
_entity_poly.entity_id
_entity_poly.type
_entity_poly.pdbx_seq_one_letter_code
_entity_poly.pdbx_strand_id
1 'polypeptide(L)' 'MNLKQKYSNEIDNIKSLTEELRQGKIYEITRVRGDSSAYKLANDIDNKLNDLIIKINNNEDGNWESFNKN' A
#
# COMPACT_ATOMS: atom_id res chain seq x y z
N MET A 1 -0.30 -16.56 15.75
CA MET A 1 -0.79 -15.45 14.90
C MET A 1 -1.19 -16.01 13.55
N ASN A 2 -2.37 -15.67 13.00
CA ASN A 2 -2.74 -16.16 11.67
C ASN A 2 -2.10 -15.30 10.56
N LEU A 3 -2.00 -15.84 9.33
CA LEU A 3 -1.39 -15.14 8.17
C LEU A 3 -2.01 -13.76 7.92
N LYS A 4 -3.33 -13.63 8.11
CA LYS A 4 -4.05 -12.36 7.95
C LYS A 4 -3.60 -11.31 8.99
N GLN A 5 -3.41 -11.71 10.25
CA GLN A 5 -2.90 -10.84 11.32
C GLN A 5 -1.41 -10.52 11.11
N LYS A 6 -0.65 -11.48 10.59
CA LYS A 6 0.79 -11.35 10.34
C LYS A 6 1.12 -10.23 9.35
N TYR A 7 0.27 -10.02 8.34
CA TYR A 7 0.51 -9.04 7.26
C TYR A 7 -0.58 -7.96 7.17
N SER A 8 -1.34 -7.75 8.24
CA SER A 8 -2.48 -6.82 8.24
C SER A 8 -2.07 -5.39 7.86
N ASN A 9 -0.93 -4.92 8.34
CA ASN A 9 -0.41 -3.58 8.05
C ASN A 9 -0.01 -3.42 6.57
N GLU A 10 0.71 -4.37 6.00
CA GLU A 10 1.06 -4.35 4.58
C GLU A 10 -0.20 -4.37 3.70
N ILE A 11 -1.16 -5.23 4.04
CA ILE A 11 -2.43 -5.35 3.32
C ILE A 11 -3.23 -4.04 3.39
N ASP A 12 -3.32 -3.41 4.57
CA ASP A 12 -4.08 -2.17 4.74
C ASP A 12 -3.39 -0.99 4.04
N ASN A 13 -2.06 -0.97 3.98
CA ASN A 13 -1.32 0.03 3.22
C ASN A 13 -1.58 -0.08 1.71
N ILE A 14 -1.55 -1.31 1.16
CA ILE A 14 -1.90 -1.56 -0.25
C ILE A 14 -3.34 -1.13 -0.55
N LYS A 15 -4.29 -1.41 0.35
CA LYS A 15 -5.68 -0.94 0.19
C LYS A 15 -5.78 0.57 0.19
N SER A 16 -5.04 1.27 1.06
CA SER A 16 -5.03 2.74 1.10
C SER A 16 -4.57 3.33 -0.23
N LEU A 17 -3.45 2.84 -0.77
CA LEU A 17 -2.93 3.30 -2.06
C LEU A 17 -3.90 2.98 -3.22
N THR A 18 -4.55 1.82 -3.17
CA THR A 18 -5.57 1.44 -4.17
C THR A 18 -6.79 2.35 -4.11
N GLU A 19 -7.20 2.74 -2.89
CA GLU A 19 -8.31 3.67 -2.67
C GLU A 19 -7.96 5.08 -3.15
N GLU A 20 -6.73 5.55 -2.91
CA GLU A 20 -6.23 6.83 -3.45
C GLU A 20 -6.20 6.83 -4.98
N LEU A 21 -5.75 5.73 -5.59
CA LEU A 21 -5.78 5.55 -7.04
C LEU A 21 -7.22 5.53 -7.58
N ARG A 22 -8.13 4.82 -6.92
CA ARG A 22 -9.55 4.72 -7.27
C ARG A 22 -10.27 6.07 -7.17
N GLN A 23 -9.93 6.89 -6.18
CA GLN A 23 -10.50 8.22 -5.98
C GLN A 23 -9.97 9.26 -6.98
N GLY A 24 -9.01 8.93 -7.85
CA GLY A 24 -8.55 9.84 -8.91
C GLY A 24 -7.98 11.16 -8.38
N LYS A 25 -7.48 11.17 -7.13
CA LYS A 25 -7.31 12.37 -6.31
C LYS A 25 -6.30 13.40 -6.82
N ILE A 26 -5.57 13.12 -7.88
CA ILE A 26 -4.66 14.11 -8.49
C ILE A 26 -5.33 14.93 -9.59
N TYR A 27 -6.29 14.37 -10.33
CA TYR A 27 -6.92 15.11 -11.44
C TYR A 27 -7.88 16.19 -10.94
N GLU A 28 -8.72 15.86 -9.96
CA GLU A 28 -9.77 16.76 -9.49
C GLU A 28 -9.24 17.97 -8.71
N ILE A 29 -8.11 17.83 -8.01
CA ILE A 29 -7.55 18.90 -7.18
C ILE A 29 -6.68 19.86 -8.00
N THR A 30 -5.94 19.37 -9.00
CA THR A 30 -4.87 20.16 -9.62
C THR A 30 -5.18 20.69 -11.02
N ARG A 31 -6.15 20.12 -11.75
CA ARG A 31 -6.45 20.45 -13.17
C ARG A 31 -5.23 20.40 -14.12
N VAL A 32 -4.12 19.80 -13.69
CA VAL A 32 -2.94 19.52 -14.52
C VAL A 32 -2.99 18.04 -14.90
N ARG A 33 -2.69 17.67 -16.16
CA ARG A 33 -2.68 16.26 -16.60
C ARG A 33 -1.78 15.43 -15.69
N GLY A 34 -2.42 14.60 -14.86
CA GLY A 34 -1.83 13.89 -13.73
C GLY A 34 -1.29 12.50 -14.06
N ASP A 35 -0.81 12.25 -15.28
CA ASP A 35 -0.34 10.92 -15.69
C ASP A 35 0.81 10.43 -14.77
N SER A 36 1.64 11.37 -14.29
CA SER A 36 2.72 11.11 -13.32
C SER A 36 2.21 10.54 -11.99
N SER A 37 0.97 10.82 -11.61
CA SER A 37 0.48 10.53 -10.26
C SER A 37 -0.26 9.20 -10.14
N ALA A 38 -1.06 8.83 -11.14
CA ALA A 38 -1.65 7.51 -11.24
C ALA A 38 -0.55 6.46 -11.52
N TYR A 39 0.40 6.81 -12.39
CA TYR A 39 1.59 5.99 -12.64
C TYR A 39 2.42 5.78 -11.36
N LYS A 40 2.65 6.85 -10.58
CA LYS A 40 3.36 6.75 -9.31
C LYS A 40 2.61 5.87 -8.29
N LEU A 41 1.31 6.10 -8.10
CA LEU A 41 0.50 5.27 -7.19
C LEU A 41 0.47 3.80 -7.63
N ALA A 42 0.38 3.53 -8.93
CA ALA A 42 0.46 2.16 -9.46
C ALA A 42 1.82 1.51 -9.17
N ASN A 43 2.93 2.23 -9.38
CA ASN A 43 4.26 1.74 -9.03
C ASN A 43 4.44 1.52 -7.52
N ASP A 44 3.91 2.40 -6.69
CA ASP A 44 3.98 2.26 -5.22
C ASP A 44 3.19 1.04 -4.75
N ILE A 45 2.04 0.75 -5.36
CA ILE A 45 1.26 -0.48 -5.13
C ILE A 45 2.07 -1.73 -5.54
N ASP A 46 2.67 -1.73 -6.73
CA ASP A 46 3.45 -2.85 -7.25
C ASP A 46 4.66 -3.16 -6.35
N ASN A 47 5.40 -2.13 -5.95
CA ASN A 47 6.51 -2.26 -5.01
C ASN A 47 6.06 -2.88 -3.67
N LYS A 48 4.93 -2.41 -3.11
CA LYS A 48 4.40 -2.93 -1.83
C LYS A 48 3.92 -4.37 -1.94
N LEU A 49 3.35 -4.77 -3.07
CA LEU A 49 2.97 -6.16 -3.35
C LEU A 49 4.21 -7.04 -3.46
N ASN A 50 5.24 -6.61 -4.18
CA ASN A 50 6.50 -7.34 -4.30
C ASN A 50 7.19 -7.51 -2.95
N ASP A 51 7.26 -6.46 -2.13
CA ASP A 51 7.77 -6.53 -0.75
C ASP A 51 7.02 -7.59 0.07
N LEU A 52 5.68 -7.58 0.00
CA LEU A 52 4.85 -8.55 0.73
C LEU A 52 5.06 -9.99 0.24
N ILE A 53 5.17 -10.21 -1.07
CA ILE A 53 5.45 -11.52 -1.66
C ILE A 53 6.81 -12.04 -1.18
N ILE A 54 7.85 -11.19 -1.18
CA ILE A 54 9.18 -11.54 -0.69
C ILE A 54 9.09 -11.95 0.79
N LYS A 55 8.41 -11.16 1.62
CA LYS A 55 8.22 -11.49 3.05
C LYS A 55 7.52 -12.83 3.26
N ILE A 56 6.47 -13.11 2.47
CA ILE A 56 5.75 -14.39 2.54
C ILE A 56 6.67 -15.55 2.14
N ASN A 57 7.39 -15.43 1.03
CA ASN A 57 8.29 -16.47 0.51
C ASN A 57 9.46 -16.76 1.46
N ASN A 58 9.97 -15.73 2.14
CA ASN A 58 11.05 -15.85 3.11
C ASN A 58 10.56 -16.17 4.54
N ASN A 59 9.24 -16.31 4.75
CA ASN A 59 8.60 -16.44 6.06
C ASN A 59 8.96 -15.31 7.05
N GLU A 60 9.32 -14.13 6.54
CA GLU A 60 9.59 -12.94 7.33
C GLU A 60 8.31 -12.43 7.99
N ASP A 61 8.47 -11.74 9.12
CA ASP A 61 7.35 -11.11 9.82
C ASP A 61 6.91 -9.81 9.15
N GLY A 62 5.61 -9.56 9.14
CA GLY A 62 5.08 -8.26 8.77
C GLY A 62 5.48 -7.21 9.80
N ASN A 63 5.54 -5.95 9.39
CA ASN A 63 5.89 -4.86 10.29
C ASN A 63 4.74 -4.63 11.28
N TRP A 64 4.78 -5.30 12.43
CA TRP A 64 3.94 -5.03 13.59
C TRP A 64 4.46 -3.80 14.33
N GLU A 65 4.28 -2.60 13.78
CA GLU A 65 4.32 -1.43 14.66
C GLU A 65 3.02 -1.42 15.46
N SER A 66 3.14 -1.75 16.74
CA SER A 66 2.08 -1.65 17.72
C SER A 66 1.55 -0.21 17.71
N PHE A 67 0.28 -0.06 17.36
CA PHE A 67 -0.47 1.18 17.60
C PHE A 67 -0.63 1.39 19.11
N ASN A 68 0.44 1.74 19.81
CA ASN A 68 0.34 2.49 21.06
C ASN A 68 0.08 3.95 20.66
N LYS A 69 -1.18 4.24 20.37
CA LYS A 69 -1.68 5.61 20.41
C LYS A 69 -1.66 6.04 21.88
N ASN A 70 -0.71 6.90 22.24
CA ASN A 70 -0.86 7.81 23.37
C ASN A 70 -1.91 8.86 23.04
#